data_AF-X8DS27-F1
#
_entry.id   AF-X8DS27-F1
#
_cell.length_a   1.000
_cell.length_b   1.000
_cell.length_c   1.000
_cell.angle_alpha   90.00
_cell.angle_beta   90.00
_cell.angle_gamma   90.00
#
_symmetry.space_group_name_H-M   'P 1'
#
loop_
_entity.id
_entity.type
_entity.pdbx_description
1 polymer ?
#
loop_
_entity_poly.entity_id
_entity_poly.type
_entity_poly.pdbx_seq_one_letter_code
_entity_poly.pdbx_strand_id
1 'polypeptide(L)'
;MTDIGILPAPAIAYGALSPMLIMFGVAVVSVLVEAFVPRGHRLRTQLALATVGILGAFVAVVALGGSHQVVMNGAVAIDGPTLYLQGLILVASGLALVVMAQRRTVAAVPSAVGLGPAAGWTPLPHRRPACPEVNRSGY
;
A
#
# COMPACT_ATOMS: atom_id res chain seq x y z
N MET A 1 -48.92 27.59 -2.98
CA MET A 1 -48.23 28.17 -1.81
C MET A 1 -47.09 27.24 -1.49
N THR A 2 -45.88 27.66 -1.82
CA THR A 2 -44.66 26.85 -1.89
C THR A 2 -44.11 26.54 -0.50
N ASP A 3 -44.64 25.51 0.15
CA ASP A 3 -43.83 24.70 1.05
C ASP A 3 -43.00 23.76 0.17
N ILE A 4 -41.94 24.29 -0.44
CA ILE A 4 -40.83 23.48 -0.93
C ILE A 4 -40.13 23.03 0.34
N GLY A 5 -40.76 22.08 1.01
CA GLY A 5 -40.37 21.60 2.32
C GLY A 5 -38.88 21.35 2.27
N ILE A 6 -38.14 22.12 3.07
CA ILE A 6 -36.80 21.77 3.48
C ILE A 6 -36.92 20.35 4.03
N LEU A 7 -36.56 19.38 3.19
CA LEU A 7 -36.35 18.00 3.60
C LEU A 7 -35.16 18.09 4.55
N PRO A 8 -35.34 17.89 5.87
CA PRO A 8 -34.21 17.88 6.78
C PRO A 8 -33.27 16.80 6.26
N ALA A 9 -32.08 17.19 5.83
CA ALA A 9 -31.11 16.25 5.29
C ALA A 9 -30.89 15.17 6.37
N PRO A 10 -31.05 13.87 6.04
CA PRO A 10 -30.86 12.80 7.00
C PRO A 10 -29.52 13.00 7.71
N ALA A 11 -29.55 13.09 9.04
CA ALA A 11 -28.36 13.35 9.83
C ALA A 11 -27.34 12.24 9.58
N ILE A 12 -26.23 12.59 8.91
CA ILE A 12 -25.15 11.64 8.67
C ILE A 12 -24.43 11.41 10.00
N ALA A 13 -24.42 10.15 10.47
CA ALA A 13 -23.66 9.77 11.65
C ALA A 13 -22.16 9.69 11.31
N TYR A 14 -21.52 10.86 11.21
CA TYR A 14 -20.09 10.99 10.92
C TYR A 14 -19.21 10.27 11.95
N GLY A 15 -19.66 10.21 13.21
CA GLY A 15 -18.97 9.47 14.26
C GLY A 15 -18.88 7.97 13.95
N ALA A 16 -19.95 7.40 13.39
CA ALA A 16 -20.02 5.98 13.07
C ALA A 16 -19.19 5.62 11.82
N LEU A 17 -19.07 6.55 10.87
CA LEU A 17 -18.22 6.41 9.68
C LEU A 17 -16.76 6.80 9.91
N SER A 18 -16.42 7.33 11.09
CA SER A 18 -15.08 7.81 11.42
C SER A 18 -13.95 6.82 11.12
N PRO A 19 -14.07 5.49 11.35
CA PRO A 19 -12.96 4.57 11.09
C PRO A 19 -12.62 4.48 9.60
N MET A 20 -13.66 4.45 8.75
CA MET A 20 -13.50 4.41 7.29
C MET A 20 -12.94 5.74 6.76
N LEU A 21 -13.44 6.87 7.27
CA LEU A 21 -12.99 8.20 6.86
C LEU A 21 -11.54 8.46 7.25
N ILE A 22 -11.11 8.03 8.43
CA ILE A 22 -9.72 8.15 8.87
C ILE A 22 -8.81 7.32 7.97
N MET A 23 -9.16 6.05 7.71
CA MET A 23 -8.34 5.19 6.85
C MET A 23 -8.25 5.72 5.41
N PHE A 24 -9.38 6.17 4.84
CA PHE A 24 -9.41 6.79 3.52
C PHE A 24 -8.59 8.08 3.46
N GLY A 25 -8.76 8.98 4.43
CA GLY A 25 -8.02 10.24 4.50
C GLY A 25 -6.51 10.02 4.59
N VAL A 26 -6.08 9.09 5.44
CA VAL A 26 -4.65 8.76 5.56
C VAL A 26 -4.12 8.09 4.29
N ALA A 27 -4.89 7.22 3.64
CA ALA A 27 -4.50 6.62 2.36
C ALA A 27 -4.29 7.68 1.27
N VAL A 28 -5.21 8.64 1.16
CA VAL A 28 -5.09 9.76 0.20
C VAL A 28 -3.86 10.61 0.52
N VAL A 29 -3.69 11.03 1.78
CA VAL A 29 -2.51 11.80 2.21
C VAL A 29 -1.21 11.03 1.91
N SER A 30 -1.18 9.72 2.14
CA SER A 30 -0.03 8.89 1.81
C SER A 30 0.31 8.92 0.33
N VAL A 31 -0.67 8.86 -0.56
CA VAL A 31 -0.46 8.91 -2.01
C VAL A 31 0.04 10.30 -2.43
N LEU A 32 -0.55 11.37 -1.89
CA LEU A 32 -0.10 12.73 -2.15
C LEU A 32 1.37 12.90 -1.73
N VAL A 33 1.70 12.49 -0.50
CA VAL A 33 3.07 12.60 0.00
C VAL A 33 4.03 11.76 -0.85
N GLU A 34 3.68 10.54 -1.21
CA GLU A 34 4.49 9.68 -2.09
C GLU A 34 4.73 10.31 -3.47
N ALA A 35 3.78 11.07 -3.99
CA ALA A 35 3.92 11.78 -5.26
C ALA A 35 4.98 12.90 -5.21
N PHE A 36 5.11 13.60 -4.08
CA PHE A 36 6.04 14.72 -3.92
C PHE A 36 7.39 14.34 -3.28
N VAL A 37 7.52 13.15 -2.69
CA VAL A 37 8.74 12.76 -1.97
C VAL A 37 9.86 12.24 -2.91
N PRO A 38 11.11 12.74 -2.76
CA PRO A 38 12.27 12.26 -3.53
C PRO A 38 12.66 10.82 -3.17
N ARG A 39 13.26 10.11 -4.15
CA ARG A 39 13.51 8.65 -4.15
C ARG A 39 14.14 8.08 -2.87
N GLY A 40 14.98 8.85 -2.17
CA GLY A 40 15.64 8.41 -0.93
C GLY A 40 14.74 8.37 0.31
N HIS A 41 13.63 9.11 0.34
CA HIS A 41 12.78 9.25 1.53
C HIS A 41 11.42 8.54 1.42
N ARG A 42 11.00 8.15 0.20
CA ARG A 42 9.71 7.47 -0.09
C ARG A 42 9.42 6.34 0.89
N LEU A 43 10.44 5.51 1.13
CA LEU A 43 10.31 4.32 1.95
C LEU A 43 9.99 4.60 3.42
N ARG A 44 10.67 5.59 4.01
CA ARG A 44 10.45 5.96 5.43
C ARG A 44 9.10 6.63 5.61
N THR A 45 8.76 7.51 4.67
CA THR A 45 7.51 8.26 4.71
C THR A 45 6.30 7.36 4.55
N GLN A 46 6.36 6.37 3.65
CA GLN A 46 5.25 5.43 3.44
C GLN A 46 5.05 4.50 4.64
N LEU A 47 6.12 4.00 5.27
CA LEU A 47 6.01 3.20 6.50
C LEU A 47 5.43 4.03 7.66
N ALA A 48 5.88 5.27 7.84
CA ALA A 48 5.36 6.15 8.89
C ALA A 48 3.87 6.47 8.70
N LEU A 49 3.47 6.83 7.47
CA LEU A 49 2.08 7.16 7.14
C LEU A 49 1.16 5.93 7.25
N ALA A 50 1.60 4.76 6.79
CA ALA A 50 0.85 3.51 6.97
C ALA A 50 0.65 3.18 8.46
N THR A 51 1.69 3.35 9.27
CA THR A 51 1.61 3.12 10.73
C THR A 51 0.63 4.08 11.39
N VAL A 52 0.71 5.38 11.07
CA VAL A 52 -0.22 6.40 11.59
C VAL A 52 -1.67 6.09 11.17
N GLY A 53 -1.89 5.68 9.93
CA GLY A 53 -3.21 5.32 9.42
C GLY A 53 -3.83 4.13 10.13
N ILE A 54 -3.06 3.06 10.33
CA ILE A 54 -3.52 1.86 11.04
C ILE A 54 -3.86 2.20 12.49
N LEU A 55 -2.99 2.93 13.20
CA LEU A 55 -3.22 3.31 14.59
C LEU A 55 -4.44 4.23 14.74
N GLY A 56 -4.57 5.26 13.89
CA GLY A 56 -5.70 6.19 13.92
C GLY A 56 -7.04 5.49 13.64
N ALA A 57 -7.08 4.62 12.63
CA ALA A 57 -8.28 3.85 12.32
C ALA A 57 -8.62 2.84 13.43
N PHE A 58 -7.62 2.20 14.04
CA PHE A 58 -7.84 1.24 15.12
C PHE A 58 -8.41 1.91 16.37
N VAL A 59 -7.88 3.07 16.76
CA VAL A 59 -8.43 3.87 17.86
C VAL A 59 -9.88 4.24 17.58
N ALA A 60 -10.22 4.64 16.35
CA ALA A 60 -11.59 4.95 15.98
C ALA A 60 -12.52 3.73 16.06
N VAL A 61 -12.09 2.54 15.62
CA VAL A 61 -12.86 1.29 15.77
C VAL A 61 -13.09 0.96 17.25
N VAL A 62 -12.06 1.07 18.09
CA VAL A 62 -12.15 0.79 19.53
C VAL A 62 -13.07 1.79 20.23
N ALA A 63 -12.97 3.08 19.89
CA ALA A 63 -13.83 4.13 20.43
C ALA A 63 -15.31 3.94 20.06
N LEU A 64 -15.57 3.24 18.94
CA LEU A 64 -16.90 2.91 18.47
C LEU A 64 -17.41 1.55 19.00
N GLY A 65 -16.60 0.84 19.79
CA GLY A 65 -16.97 -0.44 20.38
C GLY A 65 -18.25 -0.35 21.22
N GLY A 66 -19.23 -1.20 20.90
CA GLY A 66 -20.53 -1.25 21.60
C GLY A 66 -21.64 -0.41 20.96
N SER A 67 -21.37 0.34 19.88
CA SER A 67 -22.42 1.03 19.13
C SER A 67 -23.14 0.09 18.15
N HIS A 68 -24.47 0.18 18.11
CA HIS A 68 -25.32 -0.49 17.11
C HIS A 68 -26.17 0.56 16.41
N GLN A 69 -25.83 0.90 15.16
CA GLN A 69 -26.58 1.87 14.37
C GLN A 69 -26.51 1.52 12.88
N VAL A 70 -27.67 1.66 12.21
CA VAL A 70 -27.75 1.60 10.75
C VAL A 70 -27.61 3.01 10.21
N VAL A 71 -26.55 3.25 9.44
CA VAL A 71 -26.13 4.56 8.97
C VAL A 71 -26.32 4.68 7.46
N MET A 72 -26.40 5.92 6.99
CA MET A 72 -26.46 6.26 5.57
C MET A 72 -27.67 5.64 4.87
N ASN A 73 -28.85 5.96 5.43
CA ASN A 73 -30.17 5.57 4.91
C ASN A 73 -30.36 4.05 4.74
N GLY A 74 -29.80 3.22 5.64
CA GLY A 74 -29.92 1.77 5.55
C GLY A 74 -28.76 1.06 4.84
N ALA A 75 -27.82 1.79 4.25
CA ALA A 75 -26.78 1.20 3.41
C ALA A 75 -25.64 0.55 4.20
N VAL A 76 -25.34 1.04 5.41
CA VAL A 76 -24.20 0.57 6.21
C VAL A 76 -24.68 0.22 7.62
N ALA A 77 -24.64 -1.07 7.95
CA ALA A 77 -24.92 -1.56 9.31
C ALA A 77 -23.62 -1.60 10.13
N ILE A 78 -23.60 -0.85 11.23
CA ILE A 78 -22.49 -0.84 12.19
C ILE A 78 -22.96 -1.59 13.43
N ASP A 79 -22.40 -2.78 13.60
CA ASP A 79 -22.72 -3.71 14.67
C ASP A 79 -21.42 -4.29 15.25
N GLY A 80 -21.52 -4.95 16.41
CA GLY A 80 -20.41 -5.68 17.02
C GLY A 80 -19.60 -6.56 16.05
N PRO A 81 -20.23 -7.40 15.20
CA PRO A 81 -19.52 -8.21 14.21
C PRO A 81 -18.77 -7.39 13.16
N THR A 82 -19.37 -6.31 12.66
CA THR A 82 -18.75 -5.43 11.67
C THR A 82 -17.51 -4.75 12.24
N LEU A 83 -17.60 -4.19 13.45
CA LEU A 83 -16.48 -3.56 14.14
C LEU A 83 -15.37 -4.57 14.47
N TYR A 84 -15.74 -5.81 14.84
CA TYR A 84 -14.78 -6.88 15.06
C TYR A 84 -13.99 -7.24 13.80
N LEU A 85 -14.68 -7.42 12.66
CA LEU A 85 -14.03 -7.71 11.38
C LEU A 85 -13.16 -6.53 10.91
N GLN A 86 -13.61 -5.30 11.08
CA GLN A 86 -12.79 -4.11 10.79
C GLN A 86 -11.52 -4.07 11.64
N GLY A 87 -11.64 -4.34 12.94
CA GLY A 87 -10.50 -4.45 13.85
C GLY A 87 -9.53 -5.56 13.43
N LEU A 88 -10.03 -6.75 13.08
CA LEU A 88 -9.19 -7.85 12.60
C LEU A 88 -8.42 -7.50 11.32
N ILE A 89 -9.06 -6.84 10.36
CA ILE A 89 -8.41 -6.40 9.12
C ILE A 89 -7.30 -5.39 9.42
N LEU A 90 -7.52 -4.47 10.37
CA LEU A 90 -6.50 -3.51 10.80
C LEU A 90 -5.30 -4.20 11.47
N VAL A 91 -5.55 -5.20 12.32
CA VAL A 91 -4.47 -6.00 12.94
C VAL A 91 -3.70 -6.77 11.87
N ALA A 92 -4.38 -7.46 10.96
CA ALA A 92 -3.75 -8.18 9.85
C ALA A 92 -2.90 -7.24 8.98
N SER A 93 -3.39 -6.03 8.72
CA SER A 93 -2.64 -4.98 8.01
C SER A 93 -1.39 -4.56 8.77
N GLY A 94 -1.46 -4.41 10.10
CA GLY A 94 -0.32 -4.13 10.94
C GLY A 94 0.75 -5.24 10.89
N LEU A 95 0.34 -6.50 10.96
CA LEU A 95 1.24 -7.65 10.82
C LEU A 95 1.92 -7.66 9.44
N ALA A 96 1.14 -7.45 8.37
CA ALA A 96 1.68 -7.34 7.02
C ALA A 96 2.70 -6.18 6.90
N LEU A 97 2.43 -5.05 7.56
CA LEU A 97 3.34 -3.90 7.59
C LEU A 97 4.68 -4.24 8.27
N VAL A 98 4.65 -4.95 9.41
CA VAL A 98 5.86 -5.39 10.12
C VAL A 98 6.67 -6.38 9.26
N VAL A 99 6.01 -7.36 8.64
CA VAL A 99 6.68 -8.30 7.72
C VAL A 99 7.32 -7.57 6.55
N MET A 100 6.63 -6.58 5.99
CA MET A 100 7.15 -5.77 4.89
C MET A 100 8.33 -4.88 5.32
N ALA A 101 8.36 -4.44 6.58
CA ALA A 101 9.49 -3.70 7.14
C ALA A 101 10.74 -4.58 7.25
N GLN A 102 10.58 -5.82 7.73
CA GLN A 102 11.69 -6.78 7.89
C GLN A 102 12.24 -7.33 6.58
N ARG A 103 11.38 -7.64 5.59
CA ARG A 103 11.85 -8.09 4.26
C ARG A 103 12.72 -7.03 3.57
N ARG A 104 12.49 -5.76 3.87
CA ARG A 104 13.21 -4.64 3.23
C ARG A 104 14.52 -4.28 3.90
N THR A 105 14.71 -4.53 5.20
CA THR A 105 16.03 -4.36 5.84
C THR A 105 17.07 -5.33 5.29
N VAL A 106 16.68 -6.54 4.92
CA VAL A 106 17.58 -7.52 4.26
C VAL A 106 17.97 -7.09 2.85
N ALA A 107 17.07 -6.46 2.09
CA ALA A 107 17.35 -5.92 0.76
C ALA A 107 18.13 -4.58 0.78
N ALA A 108 18.15 -3.90 1.93
CA ALA A 108 18.80 -2.60 2.11
C ALA A 108 20.28 -2.69 2.52
N VAL A 109 20.85 -3.89 2.67
CA VAL A 109 22.31 -4.05 2.65
C VAL A 109 22.75 -3.64 1.25
N PRO A 110 23.48 -2.53 1.07
CA PRO A 110 23.99 -2.18 -0.24
C PRO A 110 24.93 -3.32 -0.63
N SER A 111 24.56 -4.08 -1.65
CA SER A 111 25.50 -4.88 -2.41
C SER A 111 26.46 -3.92 -3.11
N ALA A 112 27.38 -3.36 -2.33
CA ALA A 112 28.60 -2.73 -2.81
C ALA A 112 29.59 -3.79 -3.36
N VAL A 113 29.05 -4.87 -3.95
CA VAL A 113 29.77 -5.59 -4.99
C VAL A 113 29.58 -4.74 -6.24
N GLY A 114 30.47 -3.77 -6.40
CA GLY A 114 30.61 -3.02 -7.63
C GLY A 114 30.94 -3.98 -8.77
N LEU A 115 29.93 -4.45 -9.47
CA LEU A 115 30.08 -4.86 -10.85
C LEU A 115 30.11 -3.55 -11.66
N GLY A 116 31.30 -3.20 -12.15
CA GLY A 116 31.52 -2.02 -12.96
C GLY A 116 30.64 -1.97 -14.22
N PRO A 117 30.70 -0.88 -15.01
CA PRO A 117 29.82 -0.59 -16.15
C PRO A 117 30.09 -1.49 -17.38
N ALA A 118 29.96 -2.80 -17.22
CA ALA A 118 30.08 -3.79 -18.29
C ALA A 118 29.05 -4.94 -18.18
N ALA A 119 28.09 -4.88 -17.25
CA ALA A 119 26.95 -5.80 -17.23
C ALA A 119 25.81 -5.31 -18.17
N GLY A 120 26.20 -4.72 -19.30
CA GLY A 120 25.29 -4.47 -20.41
C GLY A 120 24.86 -5.81 -20.99
N TRP A 121 23.62 -5.86 -21.48
CA TRP A 121 23.04 -6.96 -22.24
C TRP A 121 23.75 -7.16 -23.60
N THR A 122 25.07 -7.17 -23.64
CA THR A 122 25.83 -7.60 -24.81
C THR A 122 25.59 -9.09 -24.99
N PRO A 123 24.88 -9.49 -26.07
CA PRO A 123 24.81 -10.90 -26.42
C PRO A 123 26.24 -11.37 -26.65
N LEU A 124 26.64 -12.46 -26.00
CA LEU A 124 27.92 -13.09 -26.24
C LEU A 124 28.09 -13.27 -27.76
N PRO A 125 29.18 -12.79 -28.38
CA PRO A 125 29.44 -13.13 -29.77
C PRO A 125 29.60 -14.64 -29.82
N HIS A 126 28.63 -15.31 -30.46
CA HIS A 126 28.67 -16.74 -30.70
C HIS A 126 30.01 -17.06 -31.39
N ARG A 127 30.95 -17.63 -30.63
CA ARG A 127 32.20 -18.14 -31.19
C ARG A 127 31.82 -19.26 -32.14
N ARG A 128 31.81 -18.97 -33.45
CA ARG A 128 31.74 -20.02 -34.46
C ARG A 128 33.00 -20.87 -34.29
N PRO A 129 32.89 -22.20 -34.15
CA PRO A 129 34.07 -23.05 -34.21
C PRO A 129 34.75 -22.80 -35.55
N ALA A 130 36.06 -22.60 -35.54
CA ALA A 130 36.85 -22.47 -36.76
C ALA A 130 36.61 -23.73 -37.60
N CYS A 131 36.08 -23.56 -38.82
CA CYS A 131 36.09 -24.64 -39.79
C CYS A 131 37.56 -24.99 -40.05
N PRO A 132 37.96 -26.27 -39.92
CA PRO A 132 39.27 -26.68 -40.39
C PRO A 132 39.33 -26.41 -41.90
N GLU A 133 40.32 -25.60 -42.30
CA GLU A 133 40.66 -25.31 -43.70
C GLU A 133 40.93 -26.65 -44.40
N VAL A 134 39.98 -27.10 -45.22
CA VAL A 134 40.15 -28.34 -45.99
C VAL A 134 41.09 -28.03 -47.14
N ASN A 135 42.37 -28.39 -46.95
CA ASN A 135 43.43 -28.20 -47.93
C ASN A 135 43.12 -28.99 -49.21
N ARG A 136 42.55 -28.32 -50.22
CA ARG A 136 42.33 -28.84 -51.57
C ARG A 136 43.47 -28.48 -52.53
N SER A 137 44.72 -28.71 -52.11
CA SER A 137 45.87 -28.57 -53.01
C SER A 137 46.63 -29.88 -53.11
N GLY A 138 46.04 -30.80 -53.87
CA GLY A 138 46.70 -31.99 -54.40
C GLY A 138 46.49 -32.04 -55.91
N TYR A 139 47.12 -31.11 -56.62
CA TYR A 139 47.51 -31.18 -58.03
C TYR A 139 48.80 -30.38 -58.21
#